data_AF-A0A2H3IFJ8-F1
#
_entry.id   AF-A0A2H3IFJ8-F1
#
_cell.length_a   1.000
_cell.length_b   1.000
_cell.length_c   1.000
_cell.angle_alpha   90.00
_cell.angle_beta   90.00
_cell.angle_gamma   90.00
#
_symmetry.space_group_name_H-M   'P 1'
#
loop_
_entity.id
_entity.type
_entity.pdbx_description
1 polymer ?
#
loop_
_entity_poly.entity_id
_entity_poly.type
_entity_poly.pdbx_seq_one_letter_code
_entity_poly.pdbx_strand_id
1 'polypeptide(L)'
;MQDAIDYFLNNFVLNAESLRGLVGGGSIEIFDIVPAERGPGRAVVEVLDTLTAGLLVIRAASLQTIEGRQKQHVKYRKAMGELRESISLYPKSRTLIAPIFLFALYEMIVNTSLTDTTWQTHLKGMLAMTQHNRNTRDNRIVEMTDLSSARQFALSEETTDILEFFSSRPGMDNIEKAWLLLDIARVRLRTLIITMDRFRAIDGAWHTTTFKKLDVEKLRVSVKRIQRDLRLIPDLLPREYHPVKVTKATGCDISSGLPPTYTGYHEESYTDSFLCMKWNEYRTLILITGDFLLRTGRFLYAGTSRPNVKETTGLIRMMKEAADGICASVAYYMNYSQKTITKREKEDFNGAWMNTASMQTLDALNLMWPVHCAISTESGATVAQREWMKGALMYIGCNMRIPKAVALADTSIGAFTYSETLAGLALLGSGILRSV
;
A
#
# COMPACT_ATOMS: atom_id res chain seq x y z
N MET A 1 -19.80 -14.82 15.82
CA MET A 1 -18.80 -15.24 14.81
C MET A 1 -19.15 -14.63 13.46
N GLN A 2 -20.39 -14.78 12.97
CA GLN A 2 -20.85 -14.14 11.73
C GLN A 2 -20.70 -12.61 11.76
N ASP A 3 -21.20 -11.92 12.79
CA ASP A 3 -21.07 -10.45 12.92
C ASP A 3 -19.61 -9.95 12.91
N ALA A 4 -18.69 -10.77 13.42
CA ALA A 4 -17.25 -10.48 13.46
C ALA A 4 -16.60 -10.65 12.08
N ILE A 5 -16.96 -11.71 11.36
CA ILE A 5 -16.55 -11.95 9.98
C ILE A 5 -17.13 -10.87 9.07
N ASP A 6 -18.42 -10.55 9.21
CA ASP A 6 -19.11 -9.52 8.43
C ASP A 6 -18.48 -8.15 8.70
N TYR A 7 -18.14 -7.84 9.95
CA TYR A 7 -17.38 -6.63 10.28
C TYR A 7 -16.03 -6.58 9.57
N PHE A 8 -15.27 -7.68 9.63
CA PHE A 8 -13.96 -7.76 8.99
C PHE A 8 -14.07 -7.57 7.46
N LEU A 9 -14.99 -8.31 6.82
CA LEU A 9 -15.28 -8.19 5.39
C LEU A 9 -15.69 -6.75 5.05
N ASN A 10 -16.59 -6.14 5.82
CA ASN A 10 -17.07 -4.79 5.56
C ASN A 10 -16.04 -3.68 5.76
N ASN A 11 -14.91 -3.95 6.42
CA ASN A 11 -13.89 -2.95 6.78
C ASN A 11 -12.52 -3.16 6.13
N PHE A 12 -12.23 -4.38 5.66
CA PHE A 12 -10.92 -4.76 5.12
C PHE A 12 -11.00 -5.38 3.73
N VAL A 13 -12.20 -5.49 3.15
CA VAL A 13 -12.43 -6.12 1.87
C VAL A 13 -13.15 -5.16 0.92
N LEU A 14 -12.58 -4.99 -0.28
CA LEU A 14 -13.24 -4.24 -1.35
C LEU A 14 -14.38 -5.08 -1.93
N ASN A 15 -15.54 -4.46 -2.14
CA ASN A 15 -16.66 -5.13 -2.80
C ASN A 15 -16.29 -5.37 -4.27
N ALA A 16 -16.13 -6.64 -4.67
CA ALA A 16 -15.79 -7.02 -6.05
C ALA A 16 -16.77 -6.48 -7.11
N GLU A 17 -18.03 -6.22 -6.76
CA GLU A 17 -19.02 -5.64 -7.68
C GLU A 17 -18.70 -4.18 -8.03
N SER A 18 -18.14 -3.42 -7.09
CA SER A 18 -17.71 -2.02 -7.33
C SER A 18 -16.52 -1.91 -8.27
N LEU A 19 -15.86 -3.04 -8.58
CA LEU A 19 -14.62 -3.10 -9.34
C LEU A 19 -14.77 -3.62 -10.77
N ARG A 20 -15.96 -4.11 -11.14
CA ARG A 20 -16.21 -4.72 -12.47
C ARG A 20 -15.89 -3.80 -13.67
N GLY A 21 -15.81 -2.48 -13.47
CA GLY A 21 -15.43 -1.50 -14.51
C GLY A 21 -14.01 -0.92 -14.40
N LEU A 22 -13.26 -1.25 -13.34
CA LEU A 22 -11.92 -0.70 -13.04
C LEU A 22 -10.82 -1.76 -13.06
N VAL A 23 -11.25 -3.02 -12.99
CA VAL A 23 -10.41 -4.19 -12.86
C VAL A 23 -10.75 -5.07 -14.06
N GLY A 24 -9.98 -4.93 -15.14
CA GLY A 24 -9.93 -5.95 -16.19
C GLY A 24 -9.75 -7.31 -15.52
N GLY A 25 -10.54 -8.32 -15.93
CA GLY A 25 -10.94 -9.49 -15.14
C GLY A 25 -9.85 -10.39 -14.52
N GLY A 26 -8.57 -10.04 -14.64
CA GLY A 26 -7.43 -10.74 -14.04
C GLY A 26 -6.42 -9.87 -13.27
N SER A 27 -6.69 -8.58 -13.01
CA SER A 27 -5.67 -7.69 -12.43
C SER A 27 -5.54 -7.74 -10.90
N ILE A 28 -6.55 -8.24 -10.16
CA ILE A 28 -6.49 -8.36 -8.70
C ILE A 28 -6.55 -9.83 -8.27
N GLU A 29 -5.65 -10.24 -7.37
CA GLU A 29 -5.76 -11.55 -6.74
C GLU A 29 -6.99 -11.56 -5.82
N ILE A 30 -7.90 -12.48 -6.11
CA ILE A 30 -9.05 -12.76 -5.26
C ILE A 30 -8.66 -13.92 -4.35
N PHE A 31 -8.74 -13.70 -3.04
CA PHE A 31 -8.49 -14.74 -2.05
C PHE A 31 -9.82 -15.26 -1.51
N ASP A 32 -10.19 -16.46 -1.95
CA ASP A 32 -11.41 -17.12 -1.48
C ASP A 32 -11.24 -17.54 -0.01
N ILE A 33 -12.10 -17.00 0.84
CA ILE A 33 -12.27 -17.46 2.21
C ILE A 33 -13.26 -18.63 2.14
N VAL A 34 -12.74 -19.86 2.31
CA VAL A 34 -13.56 -21.08 2.35
C VAL A 34 -13.48 -21.66 3.75
N PRO A 35 -14.42 -21.28 4.65
CA PRO A 35 -14.49 -21.86 5.99
C PRO A 35 -14.73 -23.36 5.89
N ALA A 36 -13.96 -24.16 6.63
CA ALA A 36 -14.21 -25.59 6.75
C ALA A 36 -13.84 -26.06 8.15
N GLU A 37 -14.54 -27.08 8.65
CA GLU A 37 -14.26 -27.65 9.99
C GLU A 37 -12.92 -28.39 10.06
N ARG A 38 -12.31 -28.72 8.90
CA ARG A 38 -11.07 -29.50 8.80
C ARG A 38 -10.13 -28.94 7.73
N GLY A 39 -8.86 -29.33 7.82
CA GLY A 39 -7.84 -28.98 6.83
C GLY A 39 -7.57 -27.46 6.78
N PRO A 40 -7.13 -26.94 5.61
CA PRO A 40 -6.78 -25.52 5.45
C PRO A 40 -7.89 -24.54 5.84
N GLY A 41 -9.17 -24.89 5.62
CA GLY A 41 -10.30 -24.03 5.95
C GLY A 41 -10.49 -23.81 7.46
N ARG A 42 -10.04 -24.76 8.30
CA ARG A 42 -10.09 -24.59 9.77
C ARG A 42 -9.13 -23.50 10.22
N ALA A 43 -7.92 -23.47 9.65
CA ALA A 43 -6.95 -22.42 9.94
C ALA A 43 -7.48 -21.03 9.55
N VAL A 44 -8.25 -20.93 8.45
CA VAL A 44 -8.90 -19.67 8.06
C VAL A 44 -9.85 -19.17 9.15
N VAL A 45 -10.71 -20.06 9.69
CA VAL A 45 -11.69 -19.71 10.72
C VAL A 45 -11.00 -19.27 12.01
N GLU A 46 -9.99 -20.03 12.47
CA GLU A 46 -9.30 -19.75 13.73
C GLU A 46 -8.48 -18.45 13.67
N VAL A 47 -7.92 -18.14 12.50
CA VAL A 47 -7.27 -16.85 12.24
C VAL A 47 -8.31 -15.72 12.24
N LEU A 48 -9.42 -15.86 11.52
CA LEU A 48 -10.46 -14.83 11.48
C LEU A 48 -11.03 -14.53 12.87
N ASP A 49 -11.36 -15.56 13.66
CA ASP A 49 -11.86 -15.39 15.04
C ASP A 49 -10.82 -14.66 15.91
N THR A 50 -9.58 -15.12 15.86
CA THR A 50 -8.49 -14.56 16.67
C THR A 50 -8.23 -13.10 16.32
N LEU A 51 -8.10 -12.78 15.04
CA LEU A 51 -7.77 -11.43 14.60
C LEU A 51 -8.93 -10.46 14.82
N THR A 52 -10.17 -10.91 14.63
CA THR A 52 -11.34 -10.08 14.92
C THR A 52 -11.43 -9.76 16.40
N ALA A 53 -11.23 -10.75 17.27
CA ALA A 53 -11.17 -10.52 18.72
C ALA A 53 -10.06 -9.51 19.08
N GLY A 54 -8.90 -9.60 18.43
CA GLY A 54 -7.79 -8.67 18.65
C GLY A 54 -8.10 -7.24 18.22
N LEU A 55 -8.69 -7.07 17.04
CA LEU A 55 -9.10 -5.76 16.55
C LEU A 55 -10.19 -5.14 17.44
N LEU A 56 -11.13 -5.95 17.94
CA LEU A 56 -12.14 -5.49 18.90
C LEU A 56 -11.51 -5.01 20.21
N VAL A 57 -10.52 -5.75 20.74
CA VAL A 57 -9.77 -5.34 21.95
C VAL A 57 -9.05 -4.01 21.74
N ILE A 58 -8.47 -3.79 20.55
CA ILE A 58 -7.79 -2.53 20.23
C ILE A 58 -8.76 -1.36 20.11
N ARG A 59 -9.95 -1.61 19.57
CA ARG A 59 -10.96 -0.58 19.32
C ARG A 59 -11.77 -0.22 20.56
N ALA A 60 -12.04 -1.18 21.44
CA ALA A 60 -12.74 -0.95 22.69
C ALA A 60 -11.75 -0.56 23.79
N ALA A 61 -11.71 0.72 24.16
CA ALA A 61 -10.85 1.22 25.23
C ALA A 61 -11.03 0.46 26.55
N SER A 62 -12.25 -0.02 26.83
CA SER A 62 -12.59 -0.84 28.00
C SER A 62 -11.95 -2.25 28.00
N LEU A 63 -11.55 -2.76 26.82
CA LEU A 63 -10.97 -4.10 26.67
C LEU A 63 -9.44 -4.10 26.63
N GLN A 64 -8.78 -2.94 26.63
CA GLN A 64 -7.32 -2.82 26.61
C GLN A 64 -6.63 -3.11 27.96
N THR A 65 -7.23 -3.93 28.83
CA THR A 65 -6.65 -4.35 30.11
C THR A 65 -5.45 -5.27 29.90
N ILE A 66 -4.57 -5.38 30.90
CA ILE A 66 -3.41 -6.29 30.84
C ILE A 66 -3.89 -7.73 30.61
N GLU A 67 -4.92 -8.15 31.33
CA GLU A 67 -5.53 -9.49 31.20
C GLU A 67 -6.13 -9.71 29.80
N GLY A 68 -6.85 -8.72 29.26
CA GLY A 68 -7.40 -8.77 27.91
C GLY A 68 -6.32 -8.96 26.85
N ARG A 69 -5.20 -8.23 26.95
CA ARG A 69 -4.05 -8.39 26.05
C ARG A 69 -3.38 -9.75 26.20
N GLN A 70 -3.23 -10.26 27.43
CA GLN A 70 -2.66 -11.59 27.67
C GLN A 70 -3.52 -12.69 27.05
N LYS A 71 -4.83 -12.65 27.26
CA LYS A 71 -5.78 -13.60 26.66
C LYS A 71 -5.73 -13.56 25.14
N GLN A 72 -5.65 -12.36 24.57
CA GLN A 72 -5.50 -12.18 23.13
C GLN A 72 -4.17 -12.73 22.60
N HIS A 73 -3.07 -12.53 23.33
CA HIS A 73 -1.76 -13.08 22.96
C HIS A 73 -1.72 -14.62 23.00
N VAL A 74 -2.45 -15.24 23.93
CA VAL A 74 -2.60 -16.71 23.96
C VAL A 74 -3.37 -17.21 22.74
N LYS A 75 -4.50 -16.57 22.40
CA LYS A 75 -5.27 -16.90 21.18
C LYS A 75 -4.43 -16.73 19.92
N TYR A 76 -3.69 -15.62 19.83
CA TYR A 76 -2.75 -15.33 18.74
C TYR A 76 -1.76 -16.46 18.52
N ARG A 77 -1.06 -16.89 19.58
CA ARG A 77 -0.10 -17.99 19.50
C ARG A 77 -0.75 -19.31 19.09
N LYS A 78 -1.96 -19.61 19.57
CA LYS A 78 -2.70 -20.81 19.17
C LYS A 78 -3.00 -20.80 17.66
N ALA A 79 -3.62 -19.74 17.15
CA ALA A 79 -3.97 -19.62 15.74
C ALA A 79 -2.72 -19.66 14.83
N MET A 80 -1.62 -19.06 15.28
CA MET A 80 -0.35 -19.12 14.55
C MET A 80 0.25 -20.53 14.53
N GLY A 81 0.11 -21.29 15.62
CA GLY A 81 0.47 -22.71 15.67
C GLY A 81 -0.33 -23.55 14.67
N GLU A 82 -1.66 -23.37 14.63
CA GLU A 82 -2.55 -24.09 13.73
C GLU A 82 -2.30 -23.74 12.25
N LEU A 83 -2.03 -22.47 11.93
CA LEU A 83 -1.65 -22.08 10.58
C LEU A 83 -0.30 -22.68 10.17
N ARG A 84 0.70 -22.71 11.07
CA ARG A 84 2.00 -23.33 10.79
C ARG A 84 1.88 -24.84 10.54
N GLU A 85 1.09 -25.52 11.34
CA GLU A 85 0.77 -26.93 11.13
C GLU A 85 0.09 -27.13 9.77
N SER A 86 -0.90 -26.30 9.44
CA SER A 86 -1.62 -26.36 8.18
C SER A 86 -0.73 -26.10 6.96
N ILE A 87 0.20 -25.14 7.03
CA ILE A 87 1.20 -24.91 5.98
C ILE A 87 2.12 -26.13 5.81
N SER A 88 2.48 -26.79 6.91
CA SER A 88 3.34 -27.97 6.87
C SER A 88 2.64 -29.18 6.24
N LEU A 89 1.35 -29.37 6.55
CA LEU A 89 0.53 -30.45 6.01
C LEU A 89 0.03 -30.18 4.58
N TYR A 90 -0.23 -28.92 4.24
CA TYR A 90 -0.82 -28.50 2.97
C TYR A 90 -0.03 -27.37 2.30
N PRO A 91 1.28 -27.55 2.00
CA PRO A 91 2.17 -26.48 1.54
C PRO A 91 1.77 -25.85 0.19
N LYS A 92 0.91 -26.52 -0.58
CA LYS A 92 0.40 -26.06 -1.89
C LYS A 92 -1.03 -25.52 -1.84
N SER A 93 -1.64 -25.42 -0.66
CA SER A 93 -3.02 -24.96 -0.53
C SER A 93 -3.11 -23.44 -0.69
N ARG A 94 -3.86 -22.98 -1.70
CA ARG A 94 -4.18 -21.56 -1.91
C ARG A 94 -5.06 -20.98 -0.80
N THR A 95 -5.87 -21.81 -0.14
CA THR A 95 -6.72 -21.41 0.99
C THR A 95 -5.91 -20.83 2.15
N LEU A 96 -4.63 -21.18 2.26
CA LEU A 96 -3.74 -20.68 3.31
C LEU A 96 -3.19 -19.26 3.01
N ILE A 97 -3.35 -18.73 1.80
CA ILE A 97 -2.88 -17.38 1.47
C ILE A 97 -3.68 -16.32 2.24
N ALA A 98 -5.01 -16.48 2.32
CA ALA A 98 -5.87 -15.58 3.08
C ALA A 98 -5.45 -15.45 4.56
N PRO A 99 -5.31 -16.52 5.37
CA PRO A 99 -4.90 -16.39 6.77
C PRO A 99 -3.50 -15.79 6.95
N ILE A 100 -2.56 -16.03 6.02
CA ILE A 100 -1.23 -15.39 6.05
C ILE A 100 -1.36 -13.88 5.80
N PHE A 101 -2.15 -13.49 4.79
CA PHE A 101 -2.45 -12.09 4.50
C PHE A 101 -3.08 -11.39 5.71
N LEU A 102 -4.04 -12.05 6.36
CA LEU A 102 -4.74 -11.53 7.53
C LEU A 102 -3.78 -11.32 8.71
N PHE A 103 -2.87 -12.25 8.99
CA PHE A 103 -1.84 -12.07 10.01
C PHE A 103 -0.92 -10.90 9.68
N ALA A 104 -0.45 -10.80 8.43
CA ALA A 104 0.38 -9.67 8.00
C ALA A 104 -0.34 -8.34 8.23
N LEU A 105 -1.62 -8.26 7.86
CA LEU A 105 -2.43 -7.06 8.02
C LEU A 105 -2.64 -6.70 9.49
N TYR A 106 -3.00 -7.69 10.32
CA TYR A 106 -3.17 -7.49 11.76
C TYR A 106 -1.87 -7.04 12.41
N GLU A 107 -0.77 -7.77 12.22
CA GLU A 107 0.52 -7.40 12.81
C GLU A 107 0.93 -5.99 12.37
N MET A 108 0.73 -5.62 11.10
CA MET A 108 0.98 -4.27 10.62
C MET A 108 0.12 -3.23 11.34
N ILE A 109 -1.18 -3.46 11.53
CA ILE A 109 -2.09 -2.53 12.23
C ILE A 109 -1.65 -2.31 13.67
N VAL A 110 -1.38 -3.40 14.40
CA VAL A 110 -1.17 -3.37 15.86
C VAL A 110 0.26 -3.00 16.26
N ASN A 111 1.18 -2.96 15.29
CA ASN A 111 2.59 -2.69 15.51
C ASN A 111 2.82 -1.23 15.97
N THR A 112 3.37 -1.08 17.17
CA THR A 112 3.75 0.23 17.73
C THR A 112 5.22 0.59 17.49
N SER A 113 6.02 -0.36 17.00
CA SER A 113 7.45 -0.20 16.78
C SER A 113 7.77 0.17 15.32
N LEU A 114 8.73 1.07 15.16
CA LEU A 114 9.31 1.39 13.85
C LEU A 114 10.25 0.32 13.34
N THR A 115 10.88 -0.44 14.23
CA THR A 115 11.88 -1.45 13.87
C THR A 115 11.27 -2.84 13.70
N ASP A 116 10.06 -3.05 14.20
CA ASP A 116 9.38 -4.34 14.06
C ASP A 116 8.87 -4.51 12.62
N THR A 117 9.43 -5.51 11.95
CA THR A 117 9.13 -5.88 10.57
C THR A 117 8.55 -7.29 10.48
N THR A 118 8.04 -7.85 11.58
CA THR A 118 7.47 -9.21 11.65
C THR A 118 6.39 -9.43 10.59
N TRP A 119 5.52 -8.44 10.40
CA TRP A 119 4.47 -8.45 9.37
C TRP A 119 5.01 -8.59 7.94
N GLN A 120 6.23 -8.10 7.67
CA GLN A 120 6.88 -8.26 6.37
C GLN A 120 7.32 -9.71 6.12
N THR A 121 7.54 -10.50 7.18
CA THR A 121 7.85 -11.93 7.07
C THR A 121 6.66 -12.70 6.53
N HIS A 122 5.45 -12.41 7.06
CA HIS A 122 4.20 -12.97 6.53
C HIS A 122 3.98 -12.54 5.07
N LEU A 123 4.20 -11.26 4.75
CA LEU A 123 4.11 -10.77 3.37
C LEU A 123 5.08 -11.53 2.43
N LYS A 124 6.33 -11.75 2.84
CA LYS A 124 7.31 -12.51 2.05
C LYS A 124 6.85 -13.96 1.85
N GLY A 125 6.35 -14.61 2.89
CA GLY A 125 5.79 -15.96 2.83
C GLY A 125 4.59 -16.04 1.88
N MET A 126 3.66 -15.09 1.99
CA MET A 126 2.49 -14.97 1.12
C MET A 126 2.90 -14.84 -0.34
N LEU A 127 3.81 -13.90 -0.66
CA LEU A 127 4.29 -13.70 -2.03
C LEU A 127 4.99 -14.95 -2.58
N ALA A 128 5.80 -15.64 -1.76
CA ALA A 128 6.44 -16.90 -2.15
C ALA A 128 5.43 -18.01 -2.45
N MET A 129 4.37 -18.14 -1.63
CA MET A 129 3.29 -19.11 -1.85
C MET A 129 2.48 -18.78 -3.10
N THR A 130 2.13 -17.51 -3.30
CA THR A 130 1.47 -17.05 -4.53
C THR A 130 2.30 -17.40 -5.76
N GLN A 131 3.61 -17.13 -5.74
CA GLN A 131 4.51 -17.42 -6.86
C GLN A 131 4.63 -18.93 -7.12
N HIS A 132 4.76 -19.75 -6.08
CA HIS A 132 4.82 -21.22 -6.21
C HIS A 132 3.52 -21.79 -6.80
N ASN A 133 2.37 -21.28 -6.37
CA ASN A 133 1.06 -21.69 -6.86
C ASN A 133 0.79 -21.24 -8.31
N ARG A 134 1.48 -20.20 -8.80
CA ARG A 134 1.41 -19.79 -10.21
C ARG A 134 2.23 -20.73 -11.09
N ASN A 135 3.48 -21.00 -10.72
CA ASN A 135 4.38 -21.88 -11.48
C ASN A 135 3.87 -23.32 -11.62
N THR A 136 3.04 -23.78 -10.69
CA THR A 136 2.40 -25.11 -10.76
C THR A 136 1.20 -25.17 -11.72
N ARG A 137 0.62 -24.01 -12.09
CA ARG A 137 -0.51 -23.89 -13.02
C ARG A 137 -0.06 -23.89 -14.48
N ASP A 138 1.14 -23.39 -14.78
CA ASP A 138 1.70 -23.24 -16.15
C ASP A 138 1.86 -24.56 -16.95
N ASN A 139 1.69 -25.72 -16.32
CA ASN A 139 1.70 -27.01 -17.02
C ASN A 139 0.37 -27.40 -17.68
N ARG A 140 -0.69 -26.58 -17.60
CA ARG A 140 -1.98 -26.83 -18.29
C ARG A 140 -2.34 -25.64 -19.18
N ILE A 141 -2.07 -25.77 -20.48
CA ILE A 141 -2.54 -24.97 -21.64
C ILE A 141 -2.75 -23.49 -21.32
N VAL A 142 -1.69 -22.69 -21.55
CA VAL A 142 -1.71 -21.23 -21.41
C VAL A 142 -2.37 -20.62 -22.65
N GLU A 143 -3.63 -20.20 -22.52
CA GLU A 143 -4.13 -19.11 -23.38
C GLU A 143 -3.40 -17.83 -22.97
N MET A 144 -2.80 -17.18 -23.95
CA MET A 144 -1.90 -16.02 -23.84
C MET A 144 -2.63 -14.70 -23.45
N THR A 145 -3.77 -14.83 -22.78
CA THR A 145 -4.66 -13.75 -22.31
C THR A 145 -4.48 -13.43 -20.82
N ASP A 146 -3.68 -14.20 -20.08
CA ASP A 146 -3.49 -14.02 -18.65
C ASP A 146 -2.52 -12.86 -18.31
N LEU A 147 -3.03 -11.83 -17.62
CA LEU A 147 -2.26 -10.73 -17.01
C LEU A 147 -1.12 -11.24 -16.11
N SER A 148 -1.23 -12.46 -15.58
CA SER A 148 -0.18 -13.08 -14.78
C SER A 148 1.09 -13.39 -15.59
N SER A 149 0.95 -13.89 -16.82
CA SER A 149 2.04 -14.13 -17.77
C SER A 149 2.58 -12.81 -18.32
N ALA A 150 1.72 -11.80 -18.46
CA ALA A 150 2.11 -10.43 -18.81
C ALA A 150 3.05 -9.82 -17.75
N ARG A 151 2.71 -10.00 -16.46
CA ARG A 151 3.55 -9.59 -15.33
C ARG A 151 4.87 -10.34 -15.30
N GLN A 152 4.89 -11.67 -15.43
CA GLN A 152 6.14 -12.43 -15.42
C GLN A 152 7.07 -12.05 -16.58
N PHE A 153 6.51 -11.87 -17.78
CA PHE A 153 7.28 -11.47 -18.95
C PHE A 153 7.85 -10.05 -18.82
N ALA A 154 7.07 -9.08 -18.30
CA ALA A 154 7.55 -7.73 -18.06
C ALA A 154 8.55 -7.61 -16.90
N LEU A 155 8.68 -8.66 -16.09
CA LEU A 155 9.68 -8.79 -15.04
C LEU A 155 10.97 -9.46 -15.51
N SER A 156 11.02 -10.05 -16.71
CA SER A 156 12.29 -10.49 -17.28
C SER A 156 13.16 -9.27 -17.62
N GLU A 157 14.45 -9.34 -17.33
CA GLU A 157 15.41 -8.26 -17.64
C GLU A 157 15.47 -7.94 -19.16
N GLU A 158 14.93 -8.83 -20.00
CA GLU A 158 14.87 -8.72 -21.45
C GLU A 158 13.84 -7.71 -21.97
N THR A 159 12.82 -7.33 -21.18
CA THR A 159 11.85 -6.28 -21.59
C THR A 159 12.46 -4.89 -21.47
N THR A 160 13.26 -4.55 -22.47
CA THR A 160 13.94 -3.25 -22.57
C THR A 160 13.00 -2.11 -22.98
N ASP A 161 11.88 -2.42 -23.64
CA ASP A 161 10.84 -1.45 -24.01
C ASP A 161 9.42 -1.92 -23.63
N ILE A 162 8.78 -1.15 -22.75
CA ILE A 162 7.42 -1.43 -22.28
C ILE A 162 6.35 -1.07 -23.31
N LEU A 163 6.64 -0.12 -24.20
CA LEU A 163 5.72 0.28 -25.27
C LEU A 163 5.64 -0.81 -26.33
N GLU A 164 6.77 -1.42 -26.67
CA GLU A 164 6.82 -2.59 -27.55
C GLU A 164 6.04 -3.76 -26.93
N PHE A 165 6.24 -4.01 -25.64
CA PHE A 165 5.49 -5.02 -24.90
C PHE A 165 3.96 -4.80 -25.00
N PHE A 166 3.47 -3.58 -24.77
CA PHE A 166 2.04 -3.30 -24.91
C PHE A 166 1.55 -3.35 -26.37
N SER A 167 2.39 -2.98 -27.33
CA SER A 167 2.06 -3.06 -28.76
C SER A 167 1.88 -4.51 -29.23
N SER A 168 2.61 -5.45 -28.62
CA SER A 168 2.45 -6.89 -28.88
C SER A 168 1.13 -7.48 -28.33
N ARG A 169 0.33 -6.70 -27.58
CA ARG A 169 -0.90 -7.14 -26.91
C ARG A 169 -2.07 -6.20 -27.19
N PRO A 170 -2.61 -6.19 -28.43
CA PRO A 170 -3.64 -5.22 -28.84
C PRO A 170 -4.98 -5.40 -28.10
N GLY A 171 -5.25 -6.57 -27.51
CA GLY A 171 -6.47 -6.84 -26.76
C GLY A 171 -6.55 -6.22 -25.37
N MET A 172 -5.47 -5.62 -24.87
CA MET A 172 -5.42 -4.98 -23.55
C MET A 172 -5.84 -3.52 -23.64
N ASP A 173 -6.82 -3.12 -22.85
CA ASP A 173 -7.27 -1.72 -22.81
C ASP A 173 -6.22 -0.82 -22.11
N ASN A 174 -6.39 0.50 -22.21
CA ASN A 174 -5.39 1.42 -21.64
C ASN A 174 -5.42 1.46 -20.10
N ILE A 175 -6.54 1.13 -19.47
CA ILE A 175 -6.67 1.08 -18.01
C ILE A 175 -5.90 -0.13 -17.48
N GLU A 176 -6.10 -1.29 -18.10
CA GLU A 176 -5.34 -2.51 -17.84
C GLU A 176 -3.84 -2.29 -18.03
N LYS A 177 -3.43 -1.62 -19.11
CA LYS A 177 -2.02 -1.25 -19.34
C LYS A 177 -1.48 -0.36 -18.22
N ALA A 178 -2.22 0.66 -17.80
CA ALA A 178 -1.81 1.59 -16.75
C ALA A 178 -1.60 0.88 -15.40
N TRP A 179 -2.53 0.01 -14.99
CA TRP A 179 -2.43 -0.72 -13.73
C TRP A 179 -1.38 -1.83 -13.77
N LEU A 180 -1.26 -2.53 -14.89
CA LEU A 180 -0.17 -3.49 -15.10
C LEU A 180 1.20 -2.79 -15.01
N LEU A 181 1.32 -1.61 -15.61
CA LEU A 181 2.56 -0.82 -15.56
C LEU A 181 2.92 -0.40 -14.14
N LEU A 182 1.91 -0.01 -13.35
CA LEU A 182 2.09 0.34 -11.95
C LEU A 182 2.59 -0.87 -11.13
N ASP A 183 2.01 -2.05 -11.37
CA ASP A 183 2.46 -3.29 -10.71
C ASP A 183 3.88 -3.69 -11.12
N ILE A 184 4.21 -3.60 -12.40
CA ILE A 184 5.56 -3.87 -12.92
C ILE A 184 6.57 -2.93 -12.27
N ALA A 185 6.27 -1.63 -12.22
CA ALA A 185 7.14 -0.63 -11.61
C ALA A 185 7.37 -0.93 -10.12
N ARG A 186 6.31 -1.26 -9.38
CA ARG A 186 6.40 -1.66 -7.97
C ARG A 186 7.29 -2.88 -7.77
N VAL A 187 7.10 -3.93 -8.56
CA VAL A 187 7.91 -5.15 -8.42
C VAL A 187 9.37 -4.91 -8.83
N ARG A 188 9.62 -4.18 -9.92
CA ARG A 188 10.98 -3.77 -10.33
C ARG A 188 11.67 -2.92 -9.25
N LEU A 189 10.93 -2.07 -8.53
CA LEU A 189 11.52 -1.34 -7.39
C LEU A 189 11.85 -2.27 -6.23
N ARG A 190 10.99 -3.25 -5.93
CA ARG A 190 11.24 -4.23 -4.86
C ARG A 190 12.50 -5.06 -5.10
N THR A 191 12.86 -5.37 -6.35
CA THR A 191 14.12 -6.10 -6.64
C THR A 191 15.36 -5.23 -6.38
N LEU A 192 15.23 -3.91 -6.52
CA LEU A 192 16.33 -2.96 -6.30
C LEU A 192 16.40 -2.45 -4.85
N ILE A 193 15.37 -2.70 -4.04
CA ILE A 193 15.10 -1.94 -2.81
C ILE A 193 16.18 -2.08 -1.74
N ILE A 194 16.76 -3.27 -1.58
CA ILE A 194 17.81 -3.53 -0.58
C ILE A 194 19.02 -2.65 -0.87
N THR A 195 19.41 -2.53 -2.15
CA THR A 195 20.53 -1.70 -2.57
C THR A 195 20.19 -0.21 -2.47
N MET A 196 18.94 0.17 -2.79
CA MET A 196 18.47 1.55 -2.65
C MET A 196 18.48 2.01 -1.18
N ASP A 197 17.99 1.20 -0.25
CA ASP A 197 17.98 1.51 1.19
C ASP A 197 19.40 1.56 1.76
N ARG A 198 20.26 0.61 1.37
CA ARG A 198 21.68 0.64 1.76
C ARG A 198 22.38 1.91 1.27
N PHE A 199 22.09 2.35 0.04
CA PHE A 199 22.65 3.59 -0.49
C PHE A 199 22.13 4.82 0.27
N ARG A 200 20.83 4.84 0.56
CA ARG A 200 20.21 5.93 1.31
C ARG A 200 20.81 6.09 2.71
N ALA A 201 21.13 4.99 3.40
CA ALA A 201 21.69 5.01 4.74
C ALA A 201 23.07 5.71 4.83
N ILE A 202 23.77 5.92 3.70
CA ILE A 202 25.06 6.62 3.66
C ILE A 202 24.93 8.08 4.08
N ASP A 203 23.83 8.75 3.74
CA ASP A 203 23.63 10.18 4.03
C ASP A 203 23.52 10.45 5.55
N GLY A 204 23.33 9.43 6.38
CA GLY A 204 23.10 9.56 7.82
C GLY A 204 24.24 9.09 8.73
N ALA A 205 25.28 8.43 8.21
CA ALA A 205 26.27 7.78 9.05
C ALA A 205 27.71 7.92 8.55
N TRP A 206 28.63 8.16 9.49
CA TRP A 206 30.09 8.18 9.31
C TRP A 206 30.65 6.76 9.04
N HIS A 207 30.10 6.05 8.05
CA HIS A 207 30.37 4.62 7.85
C HIS A 207 31.16 4.32 6.57
N THR A 208 32.05 3.35 6.74
CA THR A 208 33.08 2.75 5.88
C THR A 208 32.58 2.09 4.58
N THR A 209 31.29 2.20 4.24
CA THR A 209 30.74 1.58 3.02
C THR A 209 30.83 2.52 1.83
N THR A 210 31.86 2.33 1.02
CA THR A 210 32.03 3.05 -0.24
C THR A 210 31.25 2.34 -1.34
N PHE A 211 30.25 3.02 -1.91
CA PHE A 211 29.67 2.61 -3.17
C PHE A 211 30.59 3.01 -4.32
N LYS A 212 30.84 2.11 -5.26
CA LYS A 212 31.54 2.48 -6.50
C LYS A 212 30.61 3.33 -7.35
N LYS A 213 31.14 4.41 -7.94
CA LYS A 213 30.37 5.29 -8.85
C LYS A 213 29.66 4.51 -9.95
N LEU A 214 30.32 3.48 -10.50
CA LEU A 214 29.73 2.62 -11.54
C LEU A 214 28.48 1.87 -11.07
N ASP A 215 28.47 1.38 -9.83
CA ASP A 215 27.33 0.63 -9.28
C ASP A 215 26.14 1.56 -9.02
N VAL A 216 26.44 2.78 -8.55
CA VAL A 216 25.43 3.84 -8.38
C VAL A 216 24.85 4.28 -9.73
N GLU A 217 25.68 4.40 -10.77
CA GLU A 217 25.23 4.73 -12.12
C GLU A 217 24.31 3.64 -12.69
N LYS A 218 24.69 2.36 -12.55
CA LYS A 218 23.84 1.22 -12.96
C LYS A 218 22.49 1.24 -12.25
N LEU A 219 22.49 1.44 -10.94
CA LEU A 219 21.28 1.51 -10.14
C LEU A 219 20.41 2.73 -10.53
N ARG A 220 21.04 3.88 -10.77
CA ARG A 220 20.39 5.09 -11.28
C ARG A 220 19.72 4.85 -12.63
N VAL A 221 20.38 4.17 -13.57
CA VAL A 221 19.82 3.82 -14.89
C VAL A 221 18.57 2.96 -14.74
N SER A 222 18.61 1.92 -13.89
CA SER A 222 17.44 1.07 -13.64
C SER A 222 16.27 1.85 -13.06
N VAL A 223 16.52 2.72 -12.07
CA VAL A 223 15.46 3.56 -11.47
C VAL A 223 14.93 4.62 -12.46
N LYS A 224 15.78 5.18 -13.33
CA LYS A 224 15.35 6.09 -14.39
C LYS A 224 14.41 5.43 -15.39
N ARG A 225 14.68 4.16 -15.76
CA ARG A 225 13.78 3.38 -16.61
C ARG A 225 12.40 3.23 -15.95
N ILE A 226 12.37 2.82 -14.68
CA ILE A 226 11.12 2.71 -13.92
C ILE A 226 10.38 4.04 -13.86
N GLN A 227 11.08 5.14 -13.57
CA GLN A 227 10.45 6.47 -13.53
C GLN A 227 9.89 6.90 -14.89
N ARG A 228 10.60 6.63 -15.99
CA ARG A 228 10.10 6.91 -17.34
C ARG A 228 8.82 6.13 -17.61
N ASP A 229 8.82 4.85 -17.27
CA ASP A 229 7.67 3.97 -17.46
C ASP A 229 6.47 4.47 -16.63
N LEU A 230 6.67 4.85 -15.36
CA LEU A 230 5.62 5.44 -14.52
C LEU A 230 4.96 6.67 -15.15
N ARG A 231 5.72 7.53 -15.85
CA ARG A 231 5.19 8.75 -16.48
C ARG A 231 4.20 8.48 -17.61
N LEU A 232 4.12 7.25 -18.12
CA LEU A 232 3.14 6.86 -19.14
C LEU A 232 1.74 6.66 -18.54
N ILE A 233 1.63 6.41 -17.24
CA ILE A 233 0.35 6.08 -16.59
C ILE A 233 -0.72 7.16 -16.79
N PRO A 234 -0.44 8.46 -16.55
CA PRO A 234 -1.45 9.51 -16.79
C PRO A 234 -1.93 9.58 -18.24
N ASP A 235 -1.05 9.30 -19.21
CA ASP A 235 -1.38 9.38 -20.64
C ASP A 235 -2.20 8.15 -21.11
N LEU A 236 -2.04 7.01 -20.44
CA LEU A 236 -2.83 5.80 -20.69
C LEU A 236 -4.26 5.94 -20.15
N LEU A 237 -4.45 6.62 -19.02
CA LEU A 237 -5.77 6.70 -18.38
C LEU A 237 -6.70 7.69 -19.08
N PRO A 238 -7.95 7.29 -19.40
CA PRO A 238 -8.98 8.22 -19.88
C PRO A 238 -9.24 9.32 -18.85
N ARG A 239 -9.63 10.52 -19.31
CA ARG A 239 -9.73 11.73 -18.46
C ARG A 239 -10.69 11.58 -17.29
N GLU A 240 -11.75 10.78 -17.43
CA GLU A 240 -12.71 10.48 -16.37
C GLU A 240 -12.10 9.71 -15.19
N TYR A 241 -10.94 9.06 -15.38
CA TYR A 241 -10.19 8.40 -14.31
C TYR A 241 -9.10 9.29 -13.71
N HIS A 242 -8.96 10.55 -14.15
CA HIS A 242 -8.02 11.50 -13.55
C HIS A 242 -8.64 12.15 -12.31
N PRO A 243 -7.82 12.49 -11.29
CA PRO A 243 -8.29 13.21 -10.12
C PRO A 243 -8.82 14.58 -10.55
N VAL A 244 -10.02 14.94 -10.07
CA VAL A 244 -10.65 16.23 -10.39
C VAL A 244 -10.49 17.17 -9.20
N LYS A 245 -9.81 18.31 -9.40
CA LYS A 245 -9.66 19.34 -8.38
C LYS A 245 -11.01 19.99 -8.05
N VAL A 246 -11.34 20.04 -6.76
CA VAL A 246 -12.58 20.66 -6.27
C VAL A 246 -12.36 22.17 -6.12
N THR A 247 -13.02 22.97 -6.96
CA THR A 247 -12.84 24.43 -7.06
C THR A 247 -13.41 25.23 -5.89
N LYS A 248 -14.31 24.62 -5.11
CA LYS A 248 -14.81 25.16 -3.84
C LYS A 248 -14.55 24.12 -2.75
N ALA A 249 -13.29 23.96 -2.36
CA ALA A 249 -13.02 23.45 -1.02
C ALA A 249 -13.66 24.47 -0.08
N THR A 250 -14.88 24.21 0.40
CA THR A 250 -15.40 24.84 1.61
C THR A 250 -14.41 24.42 2.68
N GLY A 251 -13.36 25.24 2.85
CA GLY A 251 -12.13 24.83 3.51
C GLY A 251 -12.50 24.12 4.78
N CYS A 252 -12.11 22.85 4.89
CA CYS A 252 -12.64 21.88 5.84
C CYS A 252 -13.18 22.52 7.12
N ASP A 253 -14.44 23.01 7.08
CA ASP A 253 -15.16 23.49 8.26
C ASP A 253 -15.75 22.26 8.96
N ILE A 254 -14.96 21.19 8.94
CA ILE A 254 -15.36 19.87 9.36
C ILE A 254 -15.01 19.81 10.84
N SER A 255 -16.01 19.52 11.62
CA SER A 255 -15.94 18.98 12.98
C SER A 255 -15.13 17.66 13.08
N SER A 256 -14.26 17.33 12.11
CA SER A 256 -13.57 16.04 11.93
C SER A 256 -12.33 15.85 12.78
N GLY A 257 -11.79 16.92 13.40
CA GLY A 257 -10.58 16.84 14.22
C GLY A 257 -9.27 16.68 13.44
N LEU A 258 -9.27 16.94 12.12
CA LEU A 258 -8.03 17.10 11.35
C LEU A 258 -7.37 18.47 11.63
N PRO A 259 -6.04 18.61 11.47
CA PRO A 259 -5.39 19.91 11.55
C PRO A 259 -5.93 20.87 10.47
N PRO A 260 -6.02 22.18 10.76
CA PRO A 260 -6.46 23.17 9.78
C PRO A 260 -5.62 23.08 8.50
N THR A 261 -6.26 23.36 7.36
CA THR A 261 -5.63 23.32 6.03
C THR A 261 -4.39 24.23 5.96
N TYR A 262 -3.40 23.87 5.14
CA TYR A 262 -2.23 24.71 4.88
C TYR A 262 -2.41 25.59 3.63
N THR A 263 -1.60 26.65 3.50
CA THR A 263 -1.65 27.54 2.33
C THR A 263 -1.38 26.78 1.03
N GLY A 264 -2.32 26.83 0.07
CA GLY A 264 -2.21 26.09 -1.20
C GLY A 264 -2.79 24.67 -1.14
N TYR A 265 -3.40 24.28 -0.02
CA TYR A 265 -4.20 23.07 0.05
C TYR A 265 -5.35 23.10 -0.96
N HIS A 266 -5.60 21.97 -1.60
CA HIS A 266 -6.75 21.75 -2.46
C HIS A 266 -7.26 20.32 -2.27
N GLU A 267 -8.52 20.10 -2.60
CA GLU A 267 -9.15 18.79 -2.54
C GLU A 267 -9.22 18.19 -3.94
N GLU A 268 -9.06 16.87 -4.02
CA GLU A 268 -9.30 16.08 -5.22
C GLU A 268 -10.53 15.21 -5.01
N SER A 269 -11.26 14.96 -6.09
CA SER A 269 -12.35 14.00 -6.13
C SER A 269 -12.00 12.87 -7.10
N TYR A 270 -12.49 11.68 -6.77
CA TYR A 270 -12.28 10.45 -7.52
C TYR A 270 -13.63 9.76 -7.69
N THR A 271 -13.71 8.90 -8.71
CA THR A 271 -14.89 8.06 -8.97
C THR A 271 -15.19 7.12 -7.80
N ASP A 272 -14.14 6.53 -7.22
CA ASP A 272 -14.22 5.55 -6.15
C ASP A 272 -12.90 5.48 -5.35
N SER A 273 -12.91 4.77 -4.21
CA SER A 273 -11.74 4.62 -3.33
C SER A 273 -10.61 3.80 -3.94
N PHE A 274 -10.89 2.85 -4.83
CA PHE A 274 -9.86 2.05 -5.49
C PHE A 274 -9.03 2.90 -6.47
N LEU A 275 -9.69 3.77 -7.23
CA LEU A 275 -9.01 4.72 -8.12
C LEU A 275 -8.11 5.68 -7.31
N CYS A 276 -8.61 6.19 -6.19
CA CYS A 276 -7.81 7.00 -5.26
C CYS A 276 -6.57 6.24 -4.76
N MET A 277 -6.76 4.98 -4.34
CA MET A 277 -5.67 4.09 -3.91
C MET A 277 -4.61 3.93 -5.03
N LYS A 278 -5.03 3.71 -6.27
CA LYS A 278 -4.12 3.55 -7.42
C LYS A 278 -3.34 4.82 -7.75
N TRP A 279 -3.98 5.98 -7.69
CA TRP A 279 -3.28 7.27 -7.84
C TRP A 279 -2.27 7.51 -6.71
N ASN A 280 -2.60 7.14 -5.47
CA ASN A 280 -1.69 7.26 -4.35
C ASN A 280 -0.52 6.27 -4.44
N GLU A 281 -0.74 5.05 -4.92
CA GLU A 281 0.32 4.10 -5.24
C GLU A 281 1.27 4.69 -6.30
N TYR A 282 0.74 5.20 -7.41
CA TYR A 282 1.52 5.90 -8.45
C TYR A 282 2.35 7.05 -7.88
N ARG A 283 1.74 7.97 -7.14
CA ARG A 283 2.41 9.13 -6.53
C ARG A 283 3.51 8.71 -5.57
N THR A 284 3.27 7.66 -4.79
CA THR A 284 4.27 7.12 -3.86
C THR A 284 5.49 6.56 -4.62
N LEU A 285 5.29 5.86 -5.74
CA LEU A 285 6.40 5.40 -6.57
C LEU A 285 7.16 6.56 -7.24
N ILE A 286 6.47 7.64 -7.62
CA ILE A 286 7.11 8.89 -8.09
C ILE A 286 7.99 9.49 -7.00
N LEU A 287 7.51 9.54 -5.75
CA LEU A 287 8.29 10.04 -4.61
C LEU A 287 9.53 9.19 -4.34
N ILE A 288 9.40 7.86 -4.30
CA ILE A 288 10.52 6.93 -4.07
C ILE A 288 11.57 7.06 -5.17
N THR A 289 11.15 6.99 -6.44
CA THR A 289 12.08 7.09 -7.57
C THR A 289 12.71 8.49 -7.64
N GLY A 290 11.94 9.55 -7.39
CA GLY A 290 12.42 10.93 -7.38
C GLY A 290 13.47 11.18 -6.30
N ASP A 291 13.19 10.79 -5.06
CA ASP A 291 14.11 10.96 -3.93
C ASP A 291 15.43 10.21 -4.18
N PHE A 292 15.35 8.95 -4.63
CA PHE A 292 16.53 8.16 -4.95
C PHE A 292 17.36 8.76 -6.10
N LEU A 293 16.71 9.26 -7.15
CA LEU A 293 17.39 9.93 -8.25
C LEU A 293 18.02 11.26 -7.83
N LEU A 294 17.44 12.00 -6.90
CA LEU A 294 18.09 13.20 -6.37
C LEU A 294 19.35 12.85 -5.59
N ARG A 295 19.29 11.85 -4.70
CA ARG A 295 20.45 11.39 -3.89
C ARG A 295 21.59 10.85 -4.74
N THR A 296 21.28 9.94 -5.67
CA THR A 296 22.31 9.40 -6.58
C THR A 296 22.90 10.48 -7.49
N GLY A 297 22.11 11.46 -7.92
CA GLY A 297 22.60 12.62 -8.66
C GLY A 297 23.62 13.43 -7.83
N ARG A 298 23.26 13.79 -6.59
CA ARG A 298 24.17 14.50 -5.67
C ARG A 298 25.48 13.73 -5.47
N PHE A 299 25.41 12.42 -5.27
CA PHE A 299 26.58 11.56 -5.08
C PHE A 299 27.49 11.51 -6.31
N LEU A 300 26.92 11.28 -7.50
CA LEU A 300 27.70 11.11 -8.73
C LEU A 300 28.37 12.41 -9.18
N TYR A 301 27.67 13.52 -9.00
CA TYR A 301 28.11 14.85 -9.42
C TYR A 301 28.79 15.65 -8.31
N ALA A 302 29.02 15.06 -7.13
CA ALA A 302 29.77 15.69 -6.04
C ALA A 302 31.15 16.16 -6.55
N GLY A 303 31.44 17.44 -6.36
CA GLY A 303 32.70 18.07 -6.79
C GLY A 303 32.78 18.46 -8.27
N THR A 304 31.69 18.29 -9.05
CA THR A 304 31.64 18.80 -10.43
C THR A 304 31.09 20.23 -10.48
N SER A 305 31.62 21.06 -11.37
CA SER A 305 31.22 22.48 -11.51
C SER A 305 29.87 22.69 -12.21
N ARG A 306 29.22 21.63 -12.70
CA ARG A 306 27.94 21.69 -13.41
C ARG A 306 26.96 20.63 -12.87
N PRO A 307 26.23 20.90 -11.78
CA PRO A 307 25.11 20.06 -11.39
C PRO A 307 24.07 20.01 -12.52
N ASN A 308 23.41 18.86 -12.70
CA ASN A 308 22.31 18.72 -13.67
C ASN A 308 21.04 19.43 -13.13
N VAL A 309 21.03 20.75 -13.22
CA VAL A 309 19.96 21.61 -12.68
C VAL A 309 18.62 21.26 -13.30
N LYS A 310 18.56 21.05 -14.62
CA LYS A 310 17.31 20.73 -15.34
C LYS A 310 16.67 19.44 -14.83
N GLU A 311 17.46 18.38 -14.68
CA GLU A 311 16.97 17.11 -14.14
C GLU A 311 16.51 17.27 -12.68
N THR A 312 17.30 17.96 -11.87
CA THR A 312 16.99 18.21 -10.45
C THR A 312 15.69 18.98 -10.28
N THR A 313 15.51 20.08 -11.01
CA THR A 313 14.28 20.89 -10.98
C THR A 313 13.07 20.09 -11.46
N GLY A 314 13.24 19.28 -12.51
CA GLY A 314 12.18 18.40 -13.01
C GLY A 314 11.75 17.35 -11.98
N LEU A 315 12.70 16.71 -11.31
CA LEU A 315 12.45 15.72 -10.25
C LEU A 315 11.71 16.36 -9.07
N ILE A 316 12.20 17.51 -8.57
CA ILE A 316 11.58 18.22 -7.45
C ILE A 316 10.14 18.62 -7.79
N ARG A 317 9.89 19.13 -9.00
CA ARG A 317 8.53 19.52 -9.42
C ARG A 317 7.57 18.32 -9.39
N MET A 318 7.95 17.19 -9.98
CA MET A 318 7.11 15.98 -9.97
C MET A 318 6.88 15.46 -8.55
N MET A 319 7.90 15.49 -7.68
CA MET A 319 7.74 15.07 -6.29
C MET A 319 6.78 15.98 -5.52
N LYS A 320 6.82 17.30 -5.76
CA LYS A 320 5.86 18.24 -5.19
C LYS A 320 4.44 17.97 -5.67
N GLU A 321 4.24 17.79 -6.98
CA GLU A 321 2.94 17.42 -7.55
C GLU A 321 2.40 16.11 -6.96
N ALA A 322 3.27 15.12 -6.73
CA ALA A 322 2.90 13.86 -6.09
C ALA A 322 2.52 14.02 -4.61
N ALA A 323 3.28 14.80 -3.85
CA ALA A 323 2.98 15.09 -2.44
C ALA A 323 1.70 15.91 -2.28
N ASP A 324 1.48 16.91 -3.15
CA ASP A 324 0.26 17.71 -3.20
C ASP A 324 -0.96 16.83 -3.46
N GLY A 325 -0.87 15.91 -4.43
CA GLY A 325 -1.94 14.96 -4.73
C GLY A 325 -2.22 13.99 -3.57
N ILE A 326 -1.19 13.53 -2.85
CA ILE A 326 -1.38 12.72 -1.64
C ILE A 326 -2.11 13.54 -0.56
N CYS A 327 -1.74 14.81 -0.34
CA CYS A 327 -2.44 15.68 0.60
C CYS A 327 -3.91 15.89 0.22
N ALA A 328 -4.18 16.12 -1.07
CA ALA A 328 -5.52 16.30 -1.59
C ALA A 328 -6.40 15.05 -1.43
N SER A 329 -5.79 13.86 -1.54
CA SER A 329 -6.50 12.58 -1.37
C SER A 329 -6.98 12.31 0.06
N VAL A 330 -6.37 12.92 1.08
CA VAL A 330 -6.77 12.70 2.49
C VAL A 330 -8.21 13.20 2.73
N ALA A 331 -8.56 14.38 2.23
CA ALA A 331 -9.92 14.90 2.34
C ALA A 331 -10.93 14.03 1.58
N TYR A 332 -10.54 13.52 0.41
CA TYR A 332 -11.38 12.60 -0.34
C TYR A 332 -11.76 11.38 0.52
N TYR A 333 -10.78 10.68 1.10
CA TYR A 333 -11.08 9.49 1.90
C TYR A 333 -11.93 9.80 3.13
N MET A 334 -11.71 10.93 3.80
CA MET A 334 -12.57 11.37 4.90
C MET A 334 -14.03 11.55 4.44
N ASN A 335 -14.24 12.36 3.39
CA ASN A 335 -15.57 12.67 2.87
C ASN A 335 -16.26 11.43 2.27
N TYR A 336 -15.51 10.60 1.54
CA TYR A 336 -15.99 9.37 0.90
C TYR A 336 -16.38 8.32 1.95
N SER A 337 -15.50 8.07 2.92
CA SER A 337 -15.80 7.16 4.03
C SER A 337 -17.01 7.62 4.82
N GLN A 338 -17.11 8.91 5.17
CA GLN A 338 -18.24 9.43 5.92
C GLN A 338 -19.57 9.25 5.18
N LYS A 339 -19.60 9.52 3.86
CA LYS A 339 -20.78 9.24 3.02
C LYS A 339 -21.15 7.76 3.01
N THR A 340 -20.15 6.87 2.97
CA THR A 340 -20.37 5.42 2.93
C THR A 340 -20.88 4.89 4.27
N ILE A 341 -20.31 5.37 5.38
CA ILE A 341 -20.74 5.02 6.74
C ILE A 341 -22.17 5.50 6.99
N THR A 342 -22.47 6.78 6.71
CA THR A 342 -23.82 7.35 6.91
C THR A 342 -24.89 6.70 6.03
N LYS A 343 -24.55 6.23 4.83
CA LYS A 343 -25.48 5.45 3.99
C LYS A 343 -25.82 4.11 4.66
N ARG A 344 -24.83 3.40 5.20
CA ARG A 344 -25.03 2.12 5.91
C ARG A 344 -25.81 2.29 7.22
N GLU A 345 -25.56 3.36 7.97
CA GLU A 345 -26.28 3.63 9.23
C GLU A 345 -27.78 3.84 9.01
N LYS A 346 -28.19 4.35 7.84
CA LYS A 346 -29.61 4.47 7.47
C LYS A 346 -30.25 3.12 7.16
N GLU A 347 -29.45 2.11 6.82
CA GLU A 347 -29.87 0.76 6.48
C GLU A 347 -29.85 -0.17 7.72
N ASP A 348 -28.90 0.02 8.65
CA ASP A 348 -28.73 -0.80 9.87
C ASP A 348 -29.05 -0.05 11.18
N PHE A 349 -30.33 0.04 11.53
CA PHE A 349 -30.79 0.51 12.85
C PHE A 349 -30.51 -0.55 13.94
N ASN A 350 -29.28 -0.66 14.47
CA ASN A 350 -29.00 -1.25 15.81
C ASN A 350 -27.55 -1.11 16.35
N GLY A 351 -26.62 -0.45 15.66
CA GLY A 351 -25.18 -0.48 16.00
C GLY A 351 -24.63 0.66 16.87
N ALA A 352 -25.08 0.86 18.11
CA ALA A 352 -24.60 1.94 19.00
C ALA A 352 -23.09 1.88 19.37
N TRP A 353 -22.38 0.78 19.04
CA TRP A 353 -20.99 0.53 19.44
C TRP A 353 -19.91 0.92 18.40
N MET A 354 -20.27 1.35 17.19
CA MET A 354 -19.30 1.69 16.11
C MET A 354 -19.10 3.19 15.85
N ASN A 355 -19.71 4.03 16.68
CA ASN A 355 -20.10 5.40 16.33
C ASN A 355 -18.99 6.48 16.48
N THR A 356 -17.72 6.15 16.20
CA THR A 356 -16.59 7.10 16.39
C THR A 356 -15.60 7.18 15.23
N ALA A 357 -15.71 6.31 14.22
CA ALA A 357 -14.80 6.32 13.08
C ALA A 357 -15.30 7.26 11.98
N SER A 358 -14.53 8.30 11.66
CA SER A 358 -14.80 9.22 10.54
C SER A 358 -14.36 8.66 9.18
N MET A 359 -13.55 7.59 9.19
CA MET A 359 -12.99 6.94 8.01
C MET A 359 -13.23 5.42 8.07
N GLN A 360 -13.25 4.73 6.93
CA GLN A 360 -13.17 3.27 6.91
C GLN A 360 -11.74 2.81 7.22
N THR A 361 -11.58 1.63 7.84
CA THR A 361 -10.25 1.14 8.23
C THR A 361 -9.35 0.92 7.02
N LEU A 362 -9.87 0.34 5.95
CA LEU A 362 -9.12 0.11 4.71
C LEU A 362 -8.66 1.41 4.05
N ASP A 363 -9.53 2.42 4.02
CA ASP A 363 -9.19 3.75 3.48
C ASP A 363 -8.03 4.39 4.28
N ALA A 364 -8.08 4.28 5.61
CA ALA A 364 -7.01 4.75 6.48
C ALA A 364 -5.68 4.01 6.25
N LEU A 365 -5.75 2.69 6.04
CA LEU A 365 -4.59 1.87 5.71
C LEU A 365 -3.99 2.24 4.34
N ASN A 366 -4.84 2.46 3.34
CA ASN A 366 -4.44 2.86 1.99
C ASN A 366 -3.78 4.24 1.96
N LEU A 367 -4.13 5.14 2.89
CA LEU A 367 -3.49 6.44 3.06
C LEU A 367 -2.18 6.41 3.86
N MET A 368 -2.08 5.52 4.85
CA MET A 368 -0.98 5.53 5.82
C MET A 368 0.40 5.52 5.16
N TRP A 369 0.63 4.62 4.20
CA TRP A 369 1.93 4.46 3.54
C TRP A 369 2.27 5.61 2.57
N PRO A 370 1.38 6.05 1.66
CA PRO A 370 1.60 7.24 0.85
C PRO A 370 1.91 8.49 1.67
N VAL A 371 1.15 8.73 2.75
CA VAL A 371 1.36 9.90 3.62
C VAL A 371 2.71 9.81 4.32
N HIS A 372 3.06 8.65 4.88
CA HIS A 372 4.37 8.43 5.50
C HIS A 372 5.52 8.65 4.51
N CYS A 373 5.40 8.18 3.27
CA CYS A 373 6.39 8.39 2.23
C CYS A 373 6.55 9.87 1.88
N ALA A 374 5.44 10.59 1.71
CA ALA A 374 5.45 12.03 1.42
C ALA A 374 6.09 12.85 2.55
N ILE A 375 5.81 12.53 3.82
CA ILE A 375 6.48 13.14 4.97
C ILE A 375 7.99 12.91 4.91
N SER A 376 8.39 11.69 4.56
CA SER A 376 9.76 11.23 4.71
C SER A 376 10.65 11.50 3.49
N THR A 377 10.10 12.10 2.43
CA THR A 377 10.89 12.58 1.28
C THR A 377 11.27 14.05 1.47
N GLU A 378 12.57 14.33 1.43
CA GLU A 378 13.11 15.65 1.81
C GLU A 378 12.63 16.76 0.85
N SER A 379 12.69 16.47 -0.46
CA SER A 379 12.44 17.46 -1.52
C SER A 379 10.98 17.48 -2.02
N GLY A 380 10.12 16.58 -1.54
CA GLY A 380 8.75 16.42 -2.03
C GLY A 380 7.72 17.34 -1.38
N ALA A 381 7.89 17.67 -0.10
CA ALA A 381 6.92 18.45 0.67
C ALA A 381 7.55 19.69 1.32
N THR A 382 6.74 20.72 1.57
CA THR A 382 7.12 21.84 2.44
C THR A 382 7.07 21.44 3.92
N VAL A 383 7.67 22.25 4.80
CA VAL A 383 7.60 22.01 6.26
C VAL A 383 6.14 22.01 6.75
N ALA A 384 5.34 22.98 6.32
CA ALA A 384 3.92 23.06 6.68
C ALA A 384 3.13 21.82 6.22
N GLN A 385 3.38 21.35 4.99
CA GLN A 385 2.76 20.11 4.49
C GLN A 385 3.16 18.89 5.30
N ARG A 386 4.43 18.78 5.68
CA ARG A 386 4.91 17.67 6.51
C ARG A 386 4.25 17.65 7.88
N GLU A 387 4.16 18.78 8.55
CA GLU A 387 3.50 18.87 9.86
C GLU A 387 2.01 18.55 9.75
N TRP A 388 1.34 19.03 8.70
CA TRP A 388 -0.05 18.69 8.44
C TRP A 388 -0.25 17.18 8.18
N MET A 389 0.60 16.57 7.35
CA MET A 389 0.56 15.13 7.05
C MET A 389 0.86 14.26 8.29
N LYS A 390 1.78 14.71 9.16
CA LYS A 390 2.00 14.06 10.47
C LYS A 390 0.73 14.11 11.32
N GLY A 391 0.03 15.25 11.34
CA GLY A 391 -1.26 15.38 12.00
C GLY A 391 -2.31 14.41 11.42
N ALA A 392 -2.32 14.20 10.10
CA ALA A 392 -3.19 13.20 9.46
C ALA A 392 -2.83 11.75 9.87
N LEU A 393 -1.54 11.40 9.99
CA LEU A 393 -1.12 10.09 10.52
C LEU A 393 -1.46 9.93 12.00
N MET A 394 -1.28 10.97 12.81
CA MET A 394 -1.68 10.97 14.22
C MET A 394 -3.19 10.76 14.36
N TYR A 395 -3.97 11.39 13.50
CA TYR A 395 -5.41 11.17 13.42
C TYR A 395 -5.76 9.71 13.09
N ILE A 396 -5.16 9.14 12.04
CA ILE A 396 -5.33 7.72 11.70
C ILE A 396 -4.94 6.85 12.91
N GLY A 397 -3.84 7.16 13.57
CA GLY A 397 -3.39 6.39 14.72
C GLY A 397 -4.36 6.42 15.91
N CYS A 398 -4.79 7.62 16.31
CA CYS A 398 -5.59 7.85 17.50
C CYS A 398 -7.08 7.54 17.27
N ASN A 399 -7.65 8.02 16.17
CA ASN A 399 -9.08 7.94 15.87
C ASN A 399 -9.44 6.63 15.16
N MET A 400 -8.59 6.17 14.22
CA MET A 400 -8.81 4.90 13.52
C MET A 400 -8.22 3.70 14.25
N ARG A 401 -7.52 3.93 15.37
CA ARG A 401 -6.90 2.89 16.22
C ARG A 401 -5.93 2.02 15.43
N ILE A 402 -5.08 2.67 14.65
CA ILE A 402 -3.99 2.04 13.90
C ILE A 402 -2.65 2.49 14.50
N PRO A 403 -2.17 1.89 15.61
CA PRO A 403 -0.96 2.31 16.30
C PRO A 403 0.26 2.52 15.39
N LYS A 404 0.37 1.73 14.31
CA LYS A 404 1.45 1.89 13.33
C LYS A 404 1.48 3.28 12.70
N ALA A 405 0.33 3.91 12.46
CA ALA A 405 0.27 5.27 11.92
C ALA A 405 0.87 6.31 12.90
N VAL A 406 0.66 6.13 14.21
CA VAL A 406 1.31 6.98 15.25
C VAL A 406 2.83 6.84 15.16
N ALA A 407 3.33 5.59 15.15
CA ALA A 407 4.76 5.34 15.05
C ALA A 407 5.35 5.98 13.78
N LEU A 408 4.66 5.84 12.65
CA LEU A 408 5.08 6.42 11.36
C LEU A 408 5.07 7.96 11.35
N ALA A 409 4.22 8.61 12.15
CA ALA A 409 4.20 10.08 12.29
C ALA A 409 5.45 10.60 13.00
N ASP A 410 5.98 9.84 13.95
CA ASP A 410 7.17 10.16 14.74
C ASP A 410 8.49 9.75 14.06
N THR A 411 8.42 9.16 12.86
CA THR A 411 9.62 8.71 12.14
C THR A 411 10.41 9.90 11.63
N SER A 412 11.72 9.94 11.95
CA SER A 412 12.62 10.93 11.38
C SER A 412 12.91 10.63 9.90
N ILE A 413 13.16 11.66 9.09
CA ILE A 413 13.50 11.52 7.66
C ILE A 413 14.69 10.58 7.44
N GLY A 414 15.63 10.55 8.39
CA GLY A 414 16.81 9.67 8.36
C GLY A 414 16.51 8.20 8.66
N ALA A 415 15.45 7.91 9.42
CA ALA A 415 15.03 6.55 9.75
C ALA A 415 14.14 5.89 8.68
N PHE A 416 13.63 6.67 7.72
CA PHE A 416 12.75 6.16 6.67
C PHE A 416 13.49 5.20 5.70
N THR A 417 12.86 4.06 5.42
CA THR A 417 13.31 3.09 4.41
C THR A 417 12.27 2.91 3.31
N TYR A 418 12.70 2.87 2.06
CA TYR A 418 11.80 2.62 0.93
C TYR A 418 11.20 1.21 1.01
N SER A 419 11.94 0.23 1.54
CA SER A 419 11.45 -1.16 1.72
C SER A 419 10.20 -1.23 2.55
N GLU A 420 10.10 -0.47 3.64
CA GLU A 420 8.92 -0.51 4.50
C GLU A 420 7.67 0.01 3.79
N THR A 421 7.78 1.15 3.09
CA THR A 421 6.66 1.70 2.31
C THR A 421 6.26 0.77 1.17
N LEU A 422 7.21 0.22 0.40
CA LEU A 422 6.89 -0.73 -0.67
C LEU A 422 6.31 -2.05 -0.15
N ALA A 423 6.68 -2.47 1.06
CA ALA A 423 6.06 -3.62 1.70
C ALA A 423 4.61 -3.32 2.09
N GLY A 424 4.36 -2.14 2.64
CA GLY A 424 3.01 -1.68 2.99
C GLY A 424 2.08 -1.58 1.79
N LEU A 425 2.53 -0.89 0.73
CA LEU A 425 1.81 -0.79 -0.54
C LEU A 425 1.57 -2.17 -1.17
N ALA A 426 2.59 -3.04 -1.16
CA ALA A 426 2.44 -4.37 -1.71
C ALA A 426 1.41 -5.18 -0.93
N LEU A 427 1.43 -5.15 0.42
CA LEU A 427 0.44 -5.85 1.23
C LEU A 427 -0.98 -5.39 0.88
N LEU A 428 -1.25 -4.10 0.94
CA LEU A 428 -2.59 -3.54 0.67
C LEU A 428 -3.03 -3.72 -0.79
N GLY A 429 -2.09 -3.72 -1.73
CA GLY A 429 -2.37 -3.98 -3.14
C GLY A 429 -2.27 -5.45 -3.57
N SER A 430 -2.03 -6.40 -2.65
CA SER A 430 -1.84 -7.83 -2.99
C SER A 430 -3.15 -8.60 -3.13
N GLY A 431 -4.28 -8.08 -2.67
CA GLY A 431 -5.54 -8.72 -3.03
C GLY A 431 -6.78 -8.16 -2.37
N ILE A 432 -7.89 -8.68 -2.87
CA ILE A 432 -9.23 -8.49 -2.35
C ILE A 432 -9.65 -9.85 -1.84
N LEU A 433 -9.90 -9.95 -0.54
CA LEU A 433 -10.51 -11.17 -0.02
C LEU A 433 -11.92 -11.28 -0.61
N ARG A 434 -12.38 -12.48 -0.91
CA ARG A 434 -13.77 -12.70 -1.29
C ARG A 434 -14.30 -13.80 -0.39
N SER A 435 -15.40 -13.50 0.30
CA SER A 435 -16.19 -14.57 0.91
C SER A 435 -16.87 -15.33 -0.23
N VAL A 436 -16.66 -16.64 -0.29
CA VAL A 436 -17.33 -17.54 -1.24
C VAL A 436 -18.47 -18.27 -0.55
#